data_AF-A0A813NEK4-F1
#
_entry.id   AF-A0A813NEK4-F1
#
_cell.length_a   1.000
_cell.length_b   1.000
_cell.length_c   1.000
_cell.angle_alpha   90.00
_cell.angle_beta   90.00
_cell.angle_gamma   90.00
#
_symmetry.space_group_name_H-M   'P 1'
#
loop_
_entity.id
_entity.type
_entity.pdbx_description
1 polymer ?
#
loop_
_entity_poly.entity_id
_entity_poly.type
_entity_poly.pdbx_seq_one_letter_code
_entity_poly.pdbx_strand_id
1 'polypeptide(L)'
;MSLKKEIFNKISIPKNKNDFLSIIRQELTGSYKLRSDLWRHEIYLELIFDLVNFSLSKGFREEQLLACSDLFENSIDLIRKPPFKLINLVDYLTDNLKKLSPLLNDQNLKRFIDFLEETILTHFNLYKFVFCFEKDDNTISENKIFYSPNKDSYETNFVAKPYNVWLYDQKINLFDKKEEEIKLKFQYKREQLLNAEENATQLINFVKNDAFGEEKPLDDETMKKMIDHFSNPTLKITKQILEIDLEEVCYKIENLRKKQSFINSEAEHQQKGKEAVSVTPKTKKK
;
A
#
# COMPACT_ATOMS: atom_id res chain seq x y z
N MET A 1 -3.70 -11.50 -26.37
CA MET A 1 -4.40 -10.91 -25.20
C MET A 1 -3.86 -9.50 -24.94
N SER A 2 -4.15 -8.57 -25.87
CA SER A 2 -3.65 -7.20 -25.76
C SER A 2 -4.31 -6.48 -24.58
N LEU A 3 -3.53 -5.68 -23.84
CA LEU A 3 -4.02 -4.77 -22.81
C LEU A 3 -5.07 -3.85 -23.45
N LYS A 4 -6.35 -4.07 -23.17
CA LYS A 4 -7.41 -3.20 -23.69
C LYS A 4 -7.39 -1.85 -22.96
N LYS A 5 -7.76 -0.80 -23.69
CA LYS A 5 -7.91 0.58 -23.16
C LYS A 5 -8.77 0.63 -21.87
N GLU A 6 -9.79 -0.21 -21.79
CA GLU A 6 -10.68 -0.34 -20.63
C GLU A 6 -9.98 -0.84 -19.36
N ILE A 7 -8.96 -1.70 -19.52
CA ILE A 7 -8.19 -2.27 -18.42
C ILE A 7 -7.22 -1.21 -17.87
N PHE A 8 -6.63 -0.38 -18.73
CA PHE A 8 -5.69 0.67 -18.32
C PHE A 8 -6.33 1.74 -17.42
N ASN A 9 -7.57 2.13 -17.70
CA ASN A 9 -8.32 3.08 -16.87
C ASN A 9 -8.60 2.55 -15.45
N LYS A 10 -8.75 1.23 -15.29
CA LYS A 10 -8.91 0.58 -13.98
C LYS A 10 -7.58 0.37 -13.26
N ILE A 11 -6.51 0.16 -14.03
CA ILE A 11 -5.14 -0.07 -13.57
C ILE A 11 -4.42 1.21 -13.13
N SER A 12 -4.90 2.39 -13.48
CA SER A 12 -4.27 3.65 -13.05
C SER A 12 -4.42 3.93 -11.53
N ILE A 13 -5.02 3.02 -10.75
CA ILE A 13 -5.49 3.24 -9.36
C ILE A 13 -5.03 2.21 -8.27
N PRO A 14 -4.23 1.14 -8.47
CA PRO A 14 -3.83 0.28 -7.36
C PRO A 14 -2.57 0.80 -6.66
N LYS A 15 -2.67 0.98 -5.34
CA LYS A 15 -1.54 1.33 -4.44
C LYS A 15 -0.65 0.13 -4.11
N ASN A 16 -0.97 -1.08 -4.58
CA ASN A 16 -0.30 -2.33 -4.21
C ASN A 16 -0.27 -3.36 -5.38
N LYS A 17 0.85 -4.09 -5.52
CA LYS A 17 1.07 -5.18 -6.51
C LYS A 17 -0.07 -6.21 -6.52
N ASN A 18 -0.56 -6.58 -5.33
CA ASN A 18 -1.61 -7.60 -5.19
C ASN A 18 -2.97 -7.13 -5.72
N ASP A 19 -3.29 -5.84 -5.56
CA ASP A 19 -4.55 -5.27 -6.05
C ASP A 19 -4.54 -5.21 -7.58
N PHE A 20 -3.41 -4.82 -8.18
CA PHE A 20 -3.22 -4.83 -9.63
C PHE A 20 -3.39 -6.24 -10.21
N LEU A 21 -2.68 -7.23 -9.65
CA LEU A 21 -2.76 -8.61 -10.13
C LEU A 21 -4.18 -9.16 -9.97
N SER A 22 -4.93 -8.75 -8.95
CA SER A 22 -6.33 -9.17 -8.77
C SER A 22 -7.27 -8.63 -9.87
N ILE A 23 -7.11 -7.36 -10.27
CA ILE A 23 -7.88 -6.72 -11.33
C ILE A 23 -7.55 -7.37 -12.68
N ILE A 24 -6.26 -7.57 -12.94
CA ILE A 24 -5.77 -8.22 -14.16
C ILE A 24 -6.28 -9.67 -14.23
N ARG A 25 -6.23 -10.43 -13.13
CA ARG A 25 -6.77 -11.80 -13.08
C ARG A 25 -8.26 -11.78 -13.43
N GLN A 26 -9.08 -10.92 -12.84
CA GLN A 26 -10.52 -10.87 -13.11
C GLN A 26 -10.87 -10.57 -14.58
N GLU A 27 -10.09 -9.71 -15.25
CA GLU A 27 -10.36 -9.29 -16.63
C GLU A 27 -9.72 -10.20 -17.69
N LEU A 28 -8.58 -10.86 -17.38
CA LEU A 28 -7.84 -11.71 -18.33
C LEU A 28 -8.11 -13.22 -18.18
N THR A 29 -8.68 -13.70 -17.07
CA THR A 29 -8.90 -15.17 -16.85
C THR A 29 -10.07 -15.79 -17.61
N GLY A 30 -10.91 -14.99 -18.29
CA GLY A 30 -12.10 -15.50 -18.98
C GLY A 30 -11.84 -16.53 -20.09
N SER A 31 -10.59 -16.71 -20.53
CA SER A 31 -10.21 -17.53 -21.69
C SER A 31 -9.35 -18.75 -21.42
N TYR A 32 -8.93 -19.01 -20.17
CA TYR A 32 -7.98 -20.09 -19.88
C TYR A 32 -8.69 -21.39 -19.48
N LYS A 33 -8.34 -22.51 -20.14
CA LYS A 33 -8.75 -23.86 -19.74
C LYS A 33 -7.89 -24.33 -18.55
N LEU A 34 -8.60 -24.84 -17.53
CA LEU A 34 -8.13 -25.19 -16.18
C LEU A 34 -6.91 -26.13 -16.12
N ARG A 35 -6.00 -25.81 -15.20
CA ARG A 35 -4.93 -26.61 -14.54
C ARG A 35 -3.49 -26.59 -15.08
N SER A 36 -3.18 -26.94 -16.32
CA SER A 36 -1.76 -27.03 -16.75
C SER A 36 -1.10 -25.68 -17.05
N ASP A 37 -1.90 -24.65 -17.33
CA ASP A 37 -1.41 -23.32 -17.75
C ASP A 37 -1.48 -22.24 -16.66
N LEU A 38 -2.00 -22.54 -15.47
CA LEU A 38 -2.20 -21.53 -14.41
C LEU A 38 -0.89 -20.83 -13.99
N TRP A 39 0.20 -21.60 -13.87
CA TRP A 39 1.49 -21.05 -13.47
C TRP A 39 2.16 -20.25 -14.60
N ARG A 40 1.99 -20.67 -15.87
CA ARG A 40 2.44 -19.89 -17.04
C ARG A 40 1.68 -18.59 -17.16
N HIS A 41 0.37 -18.65 -16.92
CA HIS A 41 -0.48 -17.48 -16.89
C HIS A 41 -0.02 -16.53 -15.78
N GLU A 42 0.27 -17.03 -14.58
CA GLU A 42 0.75 -16.20 -13.47
C GLU A 42 2.09 -15.52 -13.82
N ILE A 43 3.06 -16.25 -14.39
CA ILE A 43 4.32 -15.66 -14.88
C ILE A 43 4.04 -14.58 -15.94
N TYR A 44 3.14 -14.84 -16.88
CA TYR A 44 2.75 -13.86 -17.89
C TYR A 44 2.11 -12.61 -17.25
N LEU A 45 1.26 -12.76 -16.23
CA LEU A 45 0.67 -11.64 -15.51
C LEU A 45 1.71 -10.79 -14.78
N GLU A 46 2.73 -11.42 -14.18
CA GLU A 46 3.85 -10.70 -13.57
C GLU A 46 4.64 -9.90 -14.61
N LEU A 47 4.89 -10.46 -15.79
CA LEU A 47 5.58 -9.74 -16.86
C LEU A 47 4.78 -8.53 -17.36
N ILE A 48 3.46 -8.66 -17.48
CA ILE A 48 2.58 -7.54 -17.85
C ILE A 48 2.55 -6.48 -16.75
N PHE A 49 2.54 -6.88 -15.47
CA PHE A 49 2.64 -5.95 -14.35
C PHE A 49 3.95 -5.15 -14.39
N ASP A 50 5.07 -5.82 -14.63
CA ASP A 50 6.38 -5.17 -14.72
C ASP A 50 6.44 -4.18 -15.88
N LEU A 51 5.90 -4.53 -17.05
CA LEU A 51 5.78 -3.63 -18.20
C LEU A 51 4.96 -2.38 -17.88
N VAL A 52 3.79 -2.56 -17.24
CA VAL A 52 2.91 -1.44 -16.91
C VAL A 52 3.55 -0.54 -15.85
N ASN A 53 4.13 -1.10 -14.79
CA ASN A 53 4.84 -0.32 -13.78
C ASN A 53 6.02 0.43 -14.36
N PHE A 54 6.81 -0.23 -15.22
CA PHE A 54 7.91 0.40 -15.91
C PHE A 54 7.41 1.61 -16.70
N SER A 55 6.40 1.41 -17.54
CA SER A 55 5.85 2.46 -18.41
C SER A 55 5.27 3.63 -17.62
N LEU A 56 4.51 3.34 -16.56
CA LEU A 56 3.95 4.36 -15.66
C LEU A 56 5.06 5.13 -14.91
N SER A 57 6.05 4.42 -14.36
CA SER A 57 7.16 5.03 -13.62
C SER A 57 8.05 5.94 -14.49
N LYS A 58 8.15 5.64 -15.79
CA LYS A 58 8.93 6.42 -16.75
C LYS A 58 8.11 7.47 -17.49
N GLY A 59 6.81 7.59 -17.21
CA GLY A 59 5.93 8.62 -17.75
C GLY A 59 5.48 8.39 -19.20
N PHE A 60 5.33 7.14 -19.63
CA PHE A 60 4.80 6.80 -20.95
C PHE A 60 3.33 7.21 -21.03
N ARG A 61 2.91 7.72 -22.19
CA ARG A 61 1.50 7.99 -22.46
C ARG A 61 0.73 6.69 -22.65
N GLU A 62 -0.59 6.73 -22.46
CA GLU A 62 -1.47 5.57 -22.62
C GLU A 62 -1.29 4.89 -24.00
N GLU A 63 -1.31 5.67 -25.08
CA GLU A 63 -1.12 5.17 -26.45
C GLU A 63 0.24 4.49 -26.64
N GLN A 64 1.28 5.00 -25.98
CA GLN A 64 2.63 4.44 -26.04
C GLN A 64 2.71 3.12 -25.28
N LEU A 65 2.11 3.05 -24.09
CA LEU A 65 2.05 1.82 -23.31
C LEU A 65 1.27 0.72 -24.05
N LEU A 66 0.13 1.04 -24.66
CA LEU A 66 -0.67 0.06 -25.41
C LEU A 66 0.16 -0.52 -26.56
N ALA A 67 0.83 0.34 -27.33
CA ALA A 67 1.69 -0.11 -28.42
C ALA A 67 2.91 -0.93 -27.94
N CYS A 68 3.50 -0.56 -26.81
CA CYS A 68 4.56 -1.34 -26.17
C CYS A 68 4.05 -2.70 -25.66
N SER A 69 2.83 -2.75 -25.10
CA SER A 69 2.19 -3.98 -24.66
C SER A 69 1.90 -4.93 -25.81
N ASP A 70 1.43 -4.40 -26.94
CA ASP A 70 1.19 -5.22 -28.13
C ASP A 70 2.49 -5.84 -28.63
N LEU A 71 3.58 -5.06 -28.70
CA LEU A 71 4.88 -5.59 -29.08
C LEU A 71 5.36 -6.66 -28.08
N PHE A 72 5.27 -6.37 -26.78
CA PHE A 72 5.73 -7.25 -25.72
C PHE A 72 4.98 -8.59 -25.75
N GLU A 73 3.66 -8.55 -25.88
CA GLU A 73 2.84 -9.75 -26.00
C GLU A 73 3.22 -10.58 -27.22
N ASN A 74 3.32 -9.94 -28.39
CA ASN A 74 3.69 -10.64 -29.62
C ASN A 74 5.08 -11.29 -29.49
N SER A 75 6.01 -10.66 -28.77
CA SER A 75 7.31 -11.26 -28.45
C SER A 75 7.20 -12.53 -27.61
N ILE A 76 6.35 -12.54 -26.57
CA ILE A 76 6.11 -13.74 -25.76
C ILE A 76 5.43 -14.85 -26.58
N ASP A 77 4.46 -14.50 -27.43
CA ASP A 77 3.79 -15.46 -28.32
C ASP A 77 4.75 -16.08 -29.35
N LEU A 78 5.76 -15.33 -29.80
CA LEU A 78 6.83 -15.84 -30.65
C LEU A 78 7.76 -16.78 -29.90
N ILE A 79 8.11 -16.46 -28.65
CA ILE A 79 8.93 -17.33 -27.79
C ILE A 79 8.27 -18.69 -27.57
N ARG A 80 6.93 -18.71 -27.44
CA ARG A 80 6.14 -19.94 -27.26
C ARG A 80 6.20 -20.89 -28.47
N LYS A 81 6.63 -20.43 -29.64
CA LYS A 81 6.68 -21.27 -30.86
C LYS A 81 7.97 -22.11 -30.86
N PRO A 82 7.87 -23.46 -30.92
CA PRO A 82 9.02 -24.37 -30.72
C PRO A 82 10.28 -24.11 -31.59
N PRO A 83 10.18 -23.72 -32.89
CA PRO A 83 11.38 -23.49 -33.70
C PRO A 83 12.01 -22.10 -33.50
N PHE A 84 11.45 -21.22 -32.66
CA PHE A 84 11.88 -19.83 -32.59
C PHE A 84 13.22 -19.67 -31.87
N LYS A 85 14.18 -18.99 -32.52
CA LYS A 85 15.53 -18.72 -31.99
C LYS A 85 15.64 -17.27 -31.52
N LEU A 86 16.60 -17.00 -30.62
CA LEU A 86 16.87 -15.65 -30.11
C LEU A 86 17.14 -14.64 -31.24
N ILE A 87 17.91 -15.02 -32.25
CA ILE A 87 18.18 -14.18 -33.43
C ILE A 87 16.89 -13.71 -34.11
N ASN A 88 15.94 -14.63 -34.30
CA ASN A 88 14.66 -14.28 -34.92
C ASN A 88 13.83 -13.33 -34.04
N LEU A 89 13.99 -13.42 -32.71
CA LEU A 89 13.34 -12.50 -31.77
C LEU A 89 13.97 -11.12 -31.85
N VAL A 90 15.30 -11.05 -31.89
CA VAL A 90 16.04 -9.80 -32.04
C VAL A 90 15.64 -9.11 -33.34
N ASP A 91 15.64 -9.84 -34.46
CA ASP A 91 15.23 -9.32 -35.77
C ASP A 91 13.80 -8.76 -35.71
N TYR A 92 12.86 -9.53 -35.16
CA TYR A 92 11.48 -9.11 -34.95
C TYR A 92 11.37 -7.84 -34.09
N LEU A 93 12.12 -7.77 -32.99
CA LEU A 93 12.13 -6.60 -32.12
C LEU A 93 12.68 -5.37 -32.85
N THR A 94 13.81 -5.49 -33.56
CA THR A 94 14.36 -4.37 -34.33
C THR A 94 13.38 -3.83 -35.36
N ASP A 95 12.67 -4.70 -36.08
CA ASP A 95 11.74 -4.27 -37.12
C ASP A 95 10.49 -3.61 -36.55
N ASN A 96 10.00 -4.05 -35.39
CA ASN A 96 8.82 -3.45 -34.77
C ASN A 96 9.17 -2.22 -33.92
N LEU A 97 10.37 -2.16 -33.34
CA LEU A 97 10.87 -0.95 -32.67
C LEU A 97 11.04 0.20 -33.67
N LYS A 98 11.49 -0.07 -34.91
CA LYS A 98 11.50 0.93 -36.00
C LYS A 98 10.10 1.49 -36.30
N LYS A 99 9.07 0.64 -36.24
CA LYS A 99 7.67 1.05 -36.44
C LYS A 99 7.09 1.83 -35.25
N LEU A 100 7.62 1.60 -34.05
CA LEU A 100 7.25 2.31 -32.81
C LEU A 100 8.00 3.64 -32.62
N SER A 101 9.15 3.81 -33.27
CA SER A 101 9.95 5.04 -33.25
C SER A 101 9.15 6.34 -33.54
N PRO A 102 8.19 6.41 -34.49
CA PRO A 102 7.39 7.61 -34.67
C PRO A 102 6.40 7.90 -33.52
N LEU A 103 6.05 6.89 -32.72
CA LEU A 103 5.11 7.02 -31.58
C LEU A 103 5.84 7.30 -30.26
N LEU A 104 7.08 6.83 -30.13
CA LEU A 104 7.92 6.96 -28.94
C LEU A 104 9.01 8.01 -29.19
N ASN A 105 9.14 8.98 -28.29
CA ASN A 105 10.30 9.87 -28.30
C ASN A 105 11.60 9.06 -28.13
N ASP A 106 12.71 9.52 -28.70
CA ASP A 106 14.01 8.81 -28.67
C ASP A 106 14.44 8.35 -27.27
N GLN A 107 14.18 9.17 -26.25
CA GLN A 107 14.46 8.83 -24.86
C GLN A 107 13.59 7.67 -24.34
N ASN A 108 12.31 7.65 -24.68
CA ASN A 108 11.38 6.58 -24.27
C ASN A 108 11.65 5.31 -25.06
N LEU A 109 11.99 5.43 -26.35
CA LEU A 109 12.40 4.30 -27.18
C LEU A 109 13.64 3.63 -26.60
N LYS A 110 14.68 4.41 -26.25
CA LYS A 110 15.90 3.88 -25.64
C LYS A 110 15.60 3.16 -24.32
N ARG A 111 14.84 3.79 -23.42
CA ARG A 111 14.43 3.18 -22.15
C ARG A 111 13.65 1.88 -22.35
N PHE A 112 12.79 1.83 -23.36
CA PHE A 112 12.01 0.63 -23.64
C PHE A 112 12.87 -0.50 -24.23
N ILE A 113 13.87 -0.17 -25.04
CA ILE A 113 14.88 -1.13 -25.52
C ILE A 113 15.65 -1.72 -24.33
N ASP A 114 16.14 -0.87 -23.43
CA ASP A 114 16.86 -1.31 -22.22
C ASP A 114 15.97 -2.25 -21.39
N PHE A 115 14.68 -1.92 -21.22
CA PHE A 115 13.72 -2.78 -20.54
C PHE A 115 13.53 -4.14 -21.22
N LEU A 116 13.40 -4.18 -22.55
CA LEU A 116 13.26 -5.43 -23.31
C LEU A 116 14.52 -6.30 -23.21
N GLU A 117 15.69 -5.68 -23.13
CA GLU A 117 16.96 -6.37 -22.95
C GLU A 117 17.03 -7.04 -21.57
N GLU A 118 16.75 -6.28 -20.50
CA GLU A 118 16.78 -6.76 -19.12
C GLU A 118 15.72 -7.82 -18.84
N THR A 119 14.53 -7.68 -19.44
CA THR A 119 13.41 -8.60 -19.20
C THR A 119 13.41 -9.77 -20.17
N ILE A 120 13.13 -9.53 -21.45
CA ILE A 120 12.88 -10.59 -22.44
C ILE A 120 14.17 -11.24 -22.93
N LEU A 121 15.15 -10.45 -23.36
CA LEU A 121 16.34 -11.00 -24.03
C LEU A 121 17.25 -11.75 -23.06
N THR A 122 17.52 -11.14 -21.89
CA THR A 122 18.32 -11.77 -20.83
C THR A 122 17.73 -13.10 -20.38
N HIS A 123 16.41 -13.18 -20.27
CA HIS A 123 15.69 -14.37 -19.79
C HIS A 123 15.10 -15.22 -20.92
N PHE A 124 15.52 -15.03 -22.16
CA PHE A 124 14.93 -15.70 -23.33
C PHE A 124 14.88 -17.22 -23.18
N ASN A 125 16.00 -17.85 -22.79
CA ASN A 125 16.06 -19.30 -22.63
C ASN A 125 15.14 -19.81 -21.50
N LEU A 126 15.00 -19.02 -20.43
CA LEU A 126 14.10 -19.34 -19.32
C LEU A 126 12.64 -19.26 -19.78
N TYR A 127 12.24 -18.18 -20.44
CA TYR A 127 10.89 -18.05 -20.98
C TYR A 127 10.59 -19.11 -22.04
N LYS A 128 11.55 -19.40 -22.92
CA LYS A 128 11.42 -20.50 -23.89
C LYS A 128 11.22 -21.84 -23.19
N PHE A 129 11.96 -22.10 -22.12
CA PHE A 129 11.79 -23.32 -21.32
C PHE A 129 10.39 -23.38 -20.67
N VAL A 130 9.99 -22.28 -20.01
CA VAL A 130 8.72 -22.15 -19.29
C VAL A 130 7.49 -22.25 -20.21
N PHE A 131 7.52 -21.59 -21.36
CA PHE A 131 6.35 -21.48 -22.24
C PHE A 131 6.26 -22.59 -23.30
N CYS A 132 7.38 -23.22 -23.69
CA CYS A 132 7.36 -24.27 -24.72
C CYS A 132 7.31 -25.69 -24.16
N PHE A 133 7.87 -25.94 -22.99
CA PHE A 133 7.90 -27.29 -22.42
C PHE A 133 6.73 -27.47 -21.47
N GLU A 134 5.94 -28.52 -21.70
CA GLU A 134 5.08 -29.05 -20.65
C GLU A 134 5.96 -29.45 -19.48
N LYS A 135 5.54 -29.05 -18.27
CA LYS A 135 6.21 -29.51 -17.07
C LYS A 135 6.07 -31.03 -17.12
N ASP A 136 7.19 -31.74 -17.20
CA ASP A 136 7.17 -33.16 -16.93
C ASP A 136 6.59 -33.30 -15.52
N ASP A 137 5.36 -33.82 -15.42
CA ASP A 137 4.75 -34.20 -14.13
C ASP A 137 5.61 -35.28 -13.43
N ASN A 138 6.60 -35.83 -14.15
CA ASN A 138 7.77 -36.55 -13.63
C ASN A 138 8.83 -35.63 -13.01
N THR A 139 8.45 -34.47 -12.45
CA THR A 139 9.30 -33.81 -11.46
C THR A 139 9.71 -34.86 -10.45
N ILE A 140 11.02 -35.09 -10.35
CA ILE A 140 11.69 -35.76 -9.25
C ILE A 140 10.83 -35.46 -8.03
N SER A 141 10.16 -36.48 -7.50
CA SER A 141 9.61 -36.40 -6.17
C SER A 141 10.85 -36.22 -5.30
N GLU A 142 11.30 -34.98 -5.15
CA GLU A 142 12.06 -34.62 -3.99
C GLU A 142 11.09 -35.01 -2.89
N ASN A 143 11.33 -36.18 -2.30
CA ASN A 143 11.00 -36.44 -0.92
C ASN A 143 11.77 -35.36 -0.17
N LYS A 144 11.27 -34.12 -0.23
CA LYS A 144 11.41 -33.17 0.84
C LYS A 144 10.67 -33.88 1.95
N ILE A 145 11.41 -34.75 2.63
CA ILE A 145 11.11 -35.13 3.99
C ILE A 145 11.05 -33.77 4.64
N PHE A 146 9.83 -33.29 4.78
CA PHE A 146 9.55 -32.07 5.47
C PHE A 146 9.88 -32.46 6.91
N TYR A 147 11.14 -32.32 7.27
CA TYR A 147 11.49 -32.08 8.64
C TYR A 147 10.77 -30.78 8.94
N SER A 148 9.54 -30.90 9.46
CA SER A 148 9.04 -29.87 10.35
C SER A 148 10.25 -29.52 11.21
N PRO A 149 10.69 -28.25 11.23
CA PRO A 149 11.75 -27.83 12.13
C PRO A 149 11.49 -28.56 13.43
N ASN A 150 12.51 -29.29 13.94
CA ASN A 150 12.42 -29.90 15.25
C ASN A 150 11.69 -28.86 16.08
N LYS A 151 10.56 -29.25 16.67
CA LYS A 151 9.92 -28.41 17.66
C LYS A 151 10.95 -28.32 18.77
N ASP A 152 11.92 -27.42 18.60
CA ASP A 152 12.48 -26.66 19.68
C ASP A 152 11.24 -26.30 20.46
N SER A 153 11.22 -26.81 21.67
CA SER A 153 10.20 -26.59 22.67
C SER A 153 10.20 -25.11 23.02
N TYR A 154 9.91 -24.26 22.04
CA TYR A 154 9.22 -23.02 22.24
C TYR A 154 7.95 -23.44 22.94
N GLU A 155 7.93 -23.21 24.25
CA GLU A 155 6.77 -23.28 25.10
C GLU A 155 5.55 -22.87 24.29
N THR A 156 4.76 -23.87 23.91
CA THR A 156 3.59 -23.73 23.05
C THR A 156 2.49 -23.04 23.85
N ASN A 157 2.65 -21.74 24.03
CA ASN A 157 1.61 -20.83 24.50
C ASN A 157 0.94 -20.09 23.33
N PHE A 158 1.34 -20.36 22.08
CA PHE A 158 0.61 -19.89 20.90
C PHE A 158 -0.56 -20.84 20.61
N VAL A 159 -1.59 -20.74 21.45
CA VAL A 159 -2.92 -21.24 21.10
C VAL A 159 -3.39 -20.44 19.89
N ALA A 160 -3.55 -21.12 18.75
CA ALA A 160 -4.12 -20.51 17.55
C ALA A 160 -5.48 -19.90 17.92
N LYS A 161 -5.57 -18.56 17.85
CA LYS A 161 -6.79 -17.84 18.18
C LYS A 161 -7.88 -18.23 17.16
N PRO A 162 -9.12 -18.50 17.61
CA PRO A 162 -10.24 -18.69 16.68
C PRO A 162 -10.37 -17.50 15.72
N TYR A 163 -10.73 -17.77 14.47
CA TYR A 163 -10.78 -16.74 13.41
C TYR A 163 -11.58 -15.49 13.79
N ASN A 164 -12.70 -15.66 14.50
CA ASN A 164 -13.52 -14.53 14.97
C ASN A 164 -12.81 -13.67 16.02
N VAL A 165 -12.01 -14.29 16.90
CA VAL A 165 -11.17 -13.57 17.88
C VAL A 165 -10.06 -12.82 17.16
N TRP A 166 -9.47 -13.43 16.12
CA TRP A 166 -8.47 -12.76 15.31
C TRP A 166 -9.03 -11.57 14.52
N LEU A 167 -10.24 -11.68 13.94
CA LEU A 167 -10.92 -10.57 13.27
C LEU A 167 -11.25 -9.42 14.22
N TYR A 168 -11.68 -9.76 15.44
CA TYR A 168 -11.92 -8.80 16.51
C TYR A 168 -10.62 -8.06 16.88
N ASP A 169 -9.54 -8.81 17.12
CA ASP A 169 -8.22 -8.25 17.42
C ASP A 169 -7.71 -7.33 16.29
N GLN A 170 -7.91 -7.71 15.03
CA GLN A 170 -7.57 -6.87 13.88
C GLN A 170 -8.35 -5.55 13.88
N LYS A 171 -9.65 -5.58 14.19
CA LYS A 171 -10.47 -4.35 14.27
C LYS A 171 -10.06 -3.48 15.45
N ILE A 172 -9.77 -4.05 16.61
CA ILE A 172 -9.25 -3.30 17.76
C ILE A 172 -7.91 -2.63 17.40
N ASN A 173 -6.99 -3.38 16.81
CA ASN A 173 -5.69 -2.85 16.37
C ASN A 173 -5.85 -1.70 15.37
N LEU A 174 -6.86 -1.73 14.50
CA LEU A 174 -7.16 -0.61 13.60
C LEU A 174 -7.65 0.64 14.36
N PHE A 175 -8.45 0.47 15.42
CA PHE A 175 -8.85 1.59 16.27
C PHE A 175 -7.66 2.17 17.04
N ASP A 176 -6.78 1.32 17.56
CA ASP A 176 -5.60 1.74 18.31
C ASP A 176 -4.60 2.49 17.42
N LYS A 177 -4.35 2.00 16.20
CA LYS A 177 -3.52 2.72 15.22
C LYS A 177 -4.07 4.10 14.87
N LYS A 178 -5.40 4.21 14.66
CA LYS A 178 -6.04 5.51 14.41
C LYS A 178 -5.92 6.45 15.61
N GLU A 179 -5.93 5.90 16.83
CA GLU A 179 -5.74 6.68 18.05
C GLU A 179 -4.30 7.20 18.16
N GLU A 180 -3.31 6.38 17.83
CA GLU A 180 -1.89 6.79 17.76
C GLU A 180 -1.65 7.88 16.70
N GLU A 181 -2.17 7.71 15.49
CA GLU A 181 -2.04 8.72 14.42
C GLU A 181 -2.60 10.08 14.84
N ILE A 182 -3.71 10.08 15.57
CA ILE A 182 -4.38 11.30 16.00
C ILE A 182 -3.65 11.92 17.19
N LYS A 183 -3.16 11.10 18.11
CA LYS A 183 -2.27 11.57 19.19
C LYS A 183 -1.03 12.25 18.63
N LEU A 184 -0.40 11.67 17.61
CA LEU A 184 0.75 12.28 16.92
C LEU A 184 0.38 13.63 16.28
N LYS A 185 -0.79 13.74 15.63
CA LYS A 185 -1.27 15.02 15.07
C LYS A 185 -1.45 16.09 16.14
N PHE A 186 -2.01 15.75 17.29
CA PHE A 186 -2.19 16.70 18.39
C PHE A 186 -0.87 17.07 19.05
N GLN A 187 0.06 16.12 19.24
CA GLN A 187 1.41 16.40 19.72
C GLN A 187 2.15 17.37 18.80
N TYR A 188 2.10 17.12 17.49
CA TYR A 188 2.72 18.01 16.50
C TYR A 188 2.14 19.44 16.55
N LYS A 189 0.81 19.59 16.69
CA LYS A 189 0.17 20.91 16.87
C LYS A 189 0.64 21.60 18.16
N ARG A 190 0.78 20.88 19.27
CA ARG A 190 1.29 21.43 20.54
C ARG A 190 2.74 21.89 20.39
N GLU A 191 3.60 21.10 19.77
CA GLU A 191 5.00 21.47 19.52
C GLU A 191 5.11 22.74 18.67
N GLN A 192 4.26 22.92 17.65
CA GLN A 192 4.25 24.15 16.87
C GLN A 192 3.88 25.38 17.71
N LEU A 193 2.91 25.26 18.61
CA LEU A 193 2.48 26.36 19.48
C LEU A 193 3.51 26.66 20.58
N LEU A 194 4.13 25.63 21.18
CA LEU A 194 5.21 25.78 22.15
C LEU A 194 6.44 26.46 21.52
N ASN A 195 6.81 26.07 20.30
CA ASN A 195 7.89 26.75 19.58
C ASN A 195 7.54 28.24 19.29
N ALA A 196 6.27 28.54 19.01
CA ALA A 196 5.83 29.93 18.84
C ALA A 196 5.90 30.73 20.16
N GLU A 197 5.59 30.09 21.29
CA GLU A 197 5.73 30.67 22.64
C GLU A 197 7.20 30.89 23.02
N GLU A 198 8.08 29.92 22.75
CA GLU A 198 9.53 30.05 22.97
C GLU A 198 10.13 31.17 22.13
N ASN A 199 9.75 31.29 20.86
CA ASN A 199 10.19 32.40 20.01
C ASN A 199 9.70 33.75 20.53
N ALA A 200 8.45 33.83 21.02
CA ALA A 200 7.92 35.04 21.63
C ALA A 200 8.65 35.42 22.92
N THR A 201 8.99 34.44 23.76
CA THR A 201 9.74 34.66 25.02
C THR A 201 11.22 34.99 24.79
N GLN A 202 11.85 34.45 23.75
CA GLN A 202 13.19 34.87 23.33
C GLN A 202 13.20 36.32 22.83
N LEU A 203 12.19 36.72 22.04
CA LEU A 203 12.01 38.12 21.64
C LEU A 203 11.77 39.04 22.86
N ILE A 204 11.04 38.56 23.86
CA ILE A 204 10.84 39.28 25.15
C ILE A 204 12.19 39.51 25.83
N ASN A 205 13.01 38.48 25.97
CA ASN A 205 14.32 38.60 26.61
C ASN A 205 15.25 39.53 25.81
N PHE A 206 15.19 39.50 24.48
CA PHE A 206 15.93 40.42 23.63
C PHE A 206 15.48 41.87 23.85
N VAL A 207 14.17 42.16 23.80
CA VAL A 207 13.64 43.53 24.00
C VAL A 207 13.91 44.01 25.42
N LYS A 208 13.80 43.14 26.43
CA LYS A 208 14.10 43.48 27.82
C LYS A 208 15.58 43.86 28.00
N ASN A 209 16.48 43.16 27.32
CA ASN A 209 17.93 43.41 27.42
C ASN A 209 18.42 44.58 26.55
N ASP A 210 17.84 44.82 25.36
CA ASP A 210 18.26 45.89 24.44
C ASP A 210 17.54 47.23 24.66
N ALA A 211 16.27 47.23 25.09
CA ALA A 211 15.49 48.47 25.23
C ALA A 211 15.42 49.02 26.66
N PHE A 212 15.72 48.21 27.69
CA PHE A 212 15.55 48.56 29.09
C PHE A 212 16.75 48.09 29.94
N GLY A 213 17.88 48.80 29.84
CA GLY A 213 18.96 48.62 30.82
C GLY A 213 18.45 48.72 32.26
N GLU A 214 19.05 47.94 33.17
CA GLU A 214 18.54 47.51 34.49
C GLU A 214 18.06 48.61 35.48
N GLU A 215 18.14 49.91 35.15
CA GLU A 215 18.02 51.01 36.12
C GLU A 215 16.92 52.06 35.84
N LYS A 216 16.02 51.90 34.85
CA LYS A 216 14.91 52.86 34.64
C LYS A 216 13.56 52.34 35.17
N PRO A 217 12.82 53.14 35.99
CA PRO A 217 11.47 52.77 36.41
C PRO A 217 10.55 52.69 35.18
N LEU A 218 9.76 51.63 35.09
CA LEU A 218 8.81 51.43 33.99
C LEU A 218 7.72 52.49 34.04
N ASP A 219 7.57 53.24 32.95
CA ASP A 219 6.46 54.17 32.72
C ASP A 219 5.17 53.42 32.34
N ASP A 220 4.00 53.97 32.69
CA ASP A 220 2.68 53.34 32.49
C ASP A 220 2.40 53.04 31.01
N GLU A 221 2.85 53.91 30.11
CA GLU A 221 2.70 53.75 28.67
C GLU A 221 3.56 52.60 28.13
N THR A 222 4.69 52.36 28.78
CA THR A 222 5.62 51.27 28.47
C THR A 222 5.08 49.94 28.98
N MET A 223 4.50 49.94 30.18
CA MET A 223 3.83 48.78 30.75
C MET A 223 2.65 48.33 29.88
N LYS A 224 1.89 49.28 29.35
CA LYS A 224 0.79 49.00 28.42
C LYS A 224 1.27 48.38 27.11
N LYS A 225 2.35 48.89 26.53
CA LYS A 225 3.00 48.27 25.35
C LYS A 225 3.51 46.86 25.65
N MET A 226 4.04 46.61 26.85
CA MET A 226 4.43 45.28 27.28
C MET A 226 3.23 44.33 27.37
N ILE A 227 2.12 44.76 27.99
CA ILE A 227 0.91 43.94 28.09
C ILE A 227 0.34 43.63 26.70
N ASP A 228 0.29 44.61 25.82
CA ASP A 228 -0.25 44.45 24.46
C ASP A 228 0.63 43.57 23.57
N HIS A 229 1.97 43.68 23.70
CA HIS A 229 2.90 42.86 22.91
C HIS A 229 3.22 41.50 23.50
N PHE A 230 2.99 41.27 24.80
CA PHE A 230 3.46 40.05 25.48
C PHE A 230 2.32 39.27 26.13
N SER A 231 1.55 39.89 27.02
CA SER A 231 0.48 39.19 27.75
C SER A 231 -0.63 38.72 26.81
N ASN A 232 -1.04 39.55 25.85
CA ASN A 232 -2.11 39.22 24.92
C ASN A 232 -1.75 38.06 23.96
N PRO A 233 -0.56 38.04 23.32
CA PRO A 233 -0.14 36.90 22.50
C PRO A 233 0.06 35.61 23.30
N THR A 234 0.70 35.67 24.47
CA THR A 234 0.88 34.48 25.31
C THR A 234 -0.48 33.92 25.76
N LEU A 235 -1.40 34.75 26.25
CA LEU A 235 -2.76 34.33 26.59
C LEU A 235 -3.51 33.71 25.40
N LYS A 236 -3.30 34.25 24.19
CA LYS A 236 -3.88 33.71 22.96
C LYS A 236 -3.32 32.32 22.63
N ILE A 237 -2.01 32.12 22.77
CA ILE A 237 -1.36 30.82 22.56
C ILE A 237 -1.83 29.82 23.61
N THR A 238 -1.86 30.18 24.89
CA THR A 238 -2.36 29.32 25.96
C THR A 238 -3.82 28.93 25.74
N LYS A 239 -4.66 29.86 25.29
CA LYS A 239 -6.04 29.58 24.92
C LYS A 239 -6.13 28.55 23.77
N GLN A 240 -5.31 28.70 22.74
CA GLN A 240 -5.27 27.75 21.61
C GLN A 240 -4.79 26.36 22.04
N ILE A 241 -3.83 26.27 22.96
CA ILE A 241 -3.39 24.99 23.55
C ILE A 241 -4.56 24.33 24.30
N LEU A 242 -5.28 25.08 25.13
CA LEU A 242 -6.44 24.57 25.87
C LEU A 242 -7.58 24.12 24.93
N GLU A 243 -7.82 24.85 23.82
CA GLU A 243 -8.79 24.44 22.79
C GLU A 243 -8.39 23.11 22.13
N ILE A 244 -7.11 22.93 21.81
CA ILE A 244 -6.57 21.67 21.28
C ILE A 244 -6.73 20.52 22.29
N ASP A 245 -6.50 20.78 23.58
CA ASP A 245 -6.64 19.77 24.63
C ASP A 245 -8.11 19.34 24.79
N LEU A 246 -9.04 20.29 24.71
CA LEU A 246 -10.47 20.00 24.70
C LEU A 246 -10.88 19.19 23.48
N GLU A 247 -10.37 19.52 22.29
CA GLU A 247 -10.60 18.75 21.07
C GLU A 247 -10.08 17.31 21.20
N GLU A 248 -8.86 17.13 21.74
CA GLU A 248 -8.27 15.81 21.97
C GLU A 248 -9.13 14.96 22.93
N VAL A 249 -9.60 15.56 24.03
CA VAL A 249 -10.47 14.89 25.00
C VAL A 249 -11.82 14.53 24.38
N CYS A 250 -12.43 15.43 23.61
CA CYS A 250 -13.69 15.14 22.91
C CYS A 250 -13.52 13.96 21.95
N TYR A 251 -12.42 13.95 21.20
CA TYR A 251 -12.12 12.88 20.25
C TYR A 251 -11.89 11.53 20.97
N LYS A 252 -11.16 11.52 22.08
CA LYS A 252 -10.97 10.33 22.93
C LYS A 252 -12.30 9.78 23.43
N ILE A 253 -13.20 10.64 23.93
CA ILE A 253 -14.53 10.24 24.40
C ILE A 253 -15.34 9.64 23.25
N GLU A 254 -15.32 10.24 22.06
CA GLU A 254 -16.05 9.72 20.90
C GLU A 254 -15.50 8.35 20.45
N ASN A 255 -14.18 8.19 20.42
CA ASN A 255 -13.55 6.91 20.11
C ASN A 255 -13.87 5.83 21.14
N LEU A 256 -13.86 6.16 22.44
CA LEU A 256 -14.27 5.23 23.49
C LEU A 256 -15.73 4.80 23.33
N ARG A 257 -16.63 5.73 23.00
CA ARG A 257 -18.03 5.40 22.69
C ARG A 257 -18.15 4.45 21.49
N LYS A 258 -17.37 4.69 20.43
CA LYS A 258 -17.32 3.79 19.25
C LYS A 258 -16.80 2.41 19.62
N LYS A 259 -15.67 2.33 20.35
CA LYS A 259 -15.12 1.05 20.86
C LYS A 259 -16.16 0.31 21.72
N GLN A 260 -16.83 1.00 22.64
CA GLN A 260 -17.84 0.40 23.51
C GLN A 260 -19.09 -0.06 22.74
N SER A 261 -19.57 0.71 21.77
CA SER A 261 -20.69 0.31 20.91
C SER A 261 -20.37 -0.96 20.10
N PHE A 262 -19.13 -1.08 19.62
CA PHE A 262 -18.66 -2.26 18.91
C PHE A 262 -18.60 -3.49 19.83
N ILE A 263 -18.01 -3.34 21.02
CA ILE A 263 -17.95 -4.40 22.04
C ILE A 263 -19.35 -4.89 22.41
N ASN A 264 -20.29 -3.97 22.64
CA ASN A 264 -21.68 -4.31 22.97
C ASN A 264 -22.38 -5.04 21.82
N SER A 265 -22.18 -4.60 20.58
CA SER A 265 -22.78 -5.25 19.40
C SER A 265 -22.27 -6.69 19.20
N GLU A 266 -20.99 -6.96 19.45
CA GLU A 266 -20.45 -8.32 19.37
C GLU A 266 -20.90 -9.21 20.54
N ALA A 267 -21.05 -8.65 21.74
CA ALA A 267 -21.59 -9.37 22.89
C ALA A 267 -23.04 -9.83 22.64
N GLU A 268 -23.87 -9.00 22.01
CA GLU A 268 -25.25 -9.34 21.61
C GLU A 268 -25.30 -10.43 20.53
N HIS A 269 -24.39 -10.39 19.56
CA HIS A 269 -24.27 -11.44 18.53
C HIS A 269 -23.83 -12.79 19.10
N GLN A 270 -22.96 -12.80 20.11
CA GLN A 270 -22.56 -14.04 20.79
C GLN A 270 -23.65 -14.63 21.69
N GLN A 271 -24.56 -13.81 22.23
CA GLN A 271 -25.72 -14.28 23.00
C GLN A 271 -26.79 -14.91 22.08
N LYS A 272 -27.13 -14.26 20.95
CA LYS A 272 -28.09 -14.80 19.97
C LYS A 272 -27.63 -16.11 19.32
N GLY A 273 -26.32 -16.28 19.12
CA GLY A 273 -25.74 -17.54 18.61
C GLY A 273 -25.85 -18.72 19.57
N LYS A 274 -25.89 -18.47 20.89
CA LYS A 274 -26.08 -19.53 21.91
C LYS A 274 -27.53 -19.95 22.08
N GLU A 275 -28.49 -19.05 21.90
CA GLU A 275 -29.92 -19.36 21.94
C GLU A 275 -30.39 -20.18 20.72
N ALA A 276 -29.78 -20.00 19.55
CA ALA A 276 -30.13 -20.76 18.34
C ALA A 276 -29.73 -22.25 18.40
N VAL A 277 -28.77 -22.64 19.26
CA VAL A 277 -28.28 -24.03 19.38
C VAL A 277 -29.08 -24.84 20.42
N SER A 278 -29.85 -24.19 21.30
CA SER A 278 -30.63 -24.89 22.34
C SER A 278 -32.01 -25.39 21.88
N VAL A 279 -32.44 -25.10 20.65
CA VAL A 279 -33.71 -25.54 20.10
C VAL A 279 -33.49 -26.62 19.03
N THR A 280 -33.15 -27.84 19.46
CA THR A 280 -33.32 -29.05 18.62
C THR A 280 -34.49 -29.89 19.13
N PRO A 281 -35.42 -30.33 18.27
CA PRO A 281 -36.62 -31.05 18.70
C PRO A 281 -36.32 -32.51 19.02
N LYS A 282 -36.83 -32.97 20.19
CA LYS A 282 -36.86 -34.38 20.60
C LYS A 282 -37.52 -35.23 19.50
N THR A 283 -36.72 -36.08 18.85
CA THR A 283 -37.20 -37.15 17.97
C THR A 283 -38.00 -38.16 18.79
N LYS A 284 -39.31 -38.25 18.48
CA LYS A 284 -40.19 -39.33 18.95
C LYS A 284 -39.77 -40.64 18.27
N LYS A 285 -39.32 -41.61 19.05
CA LYS A 285 -39.22 -43.02 18.65
C LYS A 285 -40.63 -43.59 18.46
N LYS A 286 -40.84 -44.26 17.33
CA LYS A 286 -41.79 -45.36 17.16
C LYS A 286 -40.99 -46.58 16.73
#